data_AF-A0A550CV64-F1
#
_entry.id   AF-A0A550CV64-F1
#
_cell.length_a   1.000
_cell.length_b   1.000
_cell.length_c   1.000
_cell.angle_alpha   90.00
_cell.angle_beta   90.00
_cell.angle_gamma   90.00
#
_symmetry.space_group_name_H-M   'P 1'
#
loop_
_entity.id
_entity.type
_entity.pdbx_description
1 polymer ?
#
loop_
_entity_poly.entity_id
_entity_poly.type
_entity_poly.pdbx_seq_one_letter_code
_entity_poly.pdbx_strand_id
1 'polypeptide(L)'
;MPRKAGNPICATSLPPCPRRSSRIRAQQQTKPLEASGKVTRNIAPLQDAMRHVHITENVPGRKRKLRSTQENQKDEPPAKKPTPPPSPPNIARTRAVAHRLELRKPGKRTVRFEDGDLEPISAPPSPFEVARSVTVEYLASRSAELDIPEGDIRKLACPKEAEPGMAPTRREGRKGLYLQYPPIFILAYSYSILNIFHHLQSRGQAVYGDIPLTLAALRRRLAAELGLGEGTGFVEHHAQKRTIYIMIVSCSDRPETLPFPEARIRKFQEVLGVKALPAIVPLRRPKPTPSHSPTNIARTRAAAHRSELRKSGKRTVRFEDGDLEPLSAPPTPLEVARSVTVEYLASRSAKLSIPDGDIRELACSKEAEPGMAPRRREGRKGLYLRYPPVFVLAYPYSVFNIFKHLQSRGQAVHGDIPLTLAAFRQRLLSELGLDEGTGFAEHHVGQRTIYIMIVSCSDRPKTLPFPEARIRKFQEVLGVEELPKILPLRRSNIPL
;
A
#
# COMPACT_ATOMS: atom_id res chain seq x y z
N MET A 1 -64.11 -3.24 43.17
CA MET A 1 -65.48 -3.64 42.81
C MET A 1 -65.47 -4.12 41.36
N PRO A 2 -65.60 -5.43 41.09
CA PRO A 2 -65.46 -6.00 39.74
C PRO A 2 -66.82 -6.06 39.02
N ARG A 3 -66.82 -5.91 37.69
CA ARG A 3 -67.92 -6.38 36.84
C ARG A 3 -67.37 -7.19 35.68
N LYS A 4 -67.74 -8.49 35.71
CA LYS A 4 -67.67 -9.47 34.62
C LYS A 4 -68.85 -9.26 33.66
N ALA A 5 -68.60 -9.50 32.38
CA ALA A 5 -69.44 -10.10 31.32
C ALA A 5 -69.02 -9.48 29.97
N GLY A 6 -68.82 -10.17 28.87
CA GLY A 6 -68.94 -11.58 28.51
C GLY A 6 -68.38 -11.78 27.10
N ASN A 7 -67.91 -12.99 26.80
CA ASN A 7 -67.61 -13.46 25.44
C ASN A 7 -68.92 -13.96 24.78
N PRO A 8 -69.02 -14.05 23.43
CA PRO A 8 -68.53 -15.26 22.75
C PRO A 8 -67.92 -15.09 21.33
N ILE A 9 -66.87 -15.88 21.09
CA ILE A 9 -66.67 -16.84 19.98
C ILE A 9 -66.97 -16.36 18.53
N CYS A 10 -65.91 -16.24 17.73
CA CYS A 10 -65.90 -16.80 16.37
C CYS A 10 -64.46 -17.09 15.92
N ALA A 11 -64.10 -18.37 15.90
CA ALA A 11 -62.84 -18.88 15.37
C ALA A 11 -63.11 -19.47 13.98
N THR A 12 -62.53 -18.89 12.94
CA THR A 12 -62.57 -19.44 11.57
C THR A 12 -61.26 -20.16 11.32
N SER A 13 -61.34 -21.49 11.25
CA SER A 13 -60.25 -22.39 10.85
C SER A 13 -60.05 -22.32 9.34
N LEU A 14 -58.79 -22.17 8.90
CA LEU A 14 -58.37 -22.30 7.51
C LEU A 14 -57.77 -23.70 7.25
N PRO A 15 -57.99 -24.31 6.07
CA PRO A 15 -57.57 -25.67 5.76
C PRO A 15 -56.09 -25.78 5.32
N PRO A 16 -55.48 -26.98 5.41
CA PRO A 16 -54.06 -27.18 5.14
C PRO A 16 -53.73 -27.28 3.64
N CYS A 17 -52.66 -26.62 3.21
CA CYS A 17 -52.12 -26.70 1.84
C CYS A 17 -51.43 -28.06 1.57
N PRO A 18 -51.55 -28.64 0.37
CA PRO A 18 -51.01 -29.96 0.08
C PRO A 18 -49.53 -29.94 -0.33
N ARG A 19 -48.80 -30.92 0.22
CA ARG A 19 -47.49 -31.43 -0.20
C ARG A 19 -47.41 -31.65 -1.72
N ARG A 20 -46.37 -31.13 -2.37
CA ARG A 20 -45.85 -31.68 -3.64
C ARG A 20 -44.36 -32.01 -3.49
N SER A 21 -44.03 -33.25 -3.79
CA SER A 21 -42.69 -33.81 -3.87
C SER A 21 -42.50 -34.55 -5.21
N SER A 22 -41.25 -34.93 -5.48
CA SER A 22 -40.69 -35.67 -6.64
C SER A 22 -40.42 -34.81 -7.89
N ARG A 23 -39.18 -34.61 -8.37
CA ARG A 23 -38.01 -35.46 -8.66
C ARG A 23 -38.10 -36.13 -10.06
N ILE A 24 -36.97 -35.99 -10.77
CA ILE A 24 -36.37 -36.76 -11.89
C ILE A 24 -36.57 -36.25 -13.35
N ARG A 25 -35.40 -36.04 -13.98
CA ARG A 25 -34.95 -36.29 -15.38
C ARG A 25 -34.57 -35.00 -16.13
N ALA A 26 -33.30 -34.71 -16.44
CA ALA A 26 -32.19 -35.45 -17.08
C ALA A 26 -31.99 -34.96 -18.53
N GLN A 27 -30.71 -34.78 -18.88
CA GLN A 27 -30.13 -34.72 -20.23
C GLN A 27 -30.51 -33.53 -21.12
N GLN A 28 -29.59 -32.58 -21.29
CA GLN A 28 -28.93 -32.38 -22.59
C GLN A 28 -27.45 -32.04 -22.39
N GLN A 29 -26.58 -32.88 -22.95
CA GLN A 29 -25.19 -32.60 -23.25
C GLN A 29 -25.12 -31.91 -24.62
N THR A 30 -24.24 -30.93 -24.81
CA THR A 30 -23.36 -30.86 -26.01
C THR A 30 -22.21 -29.87 -25.81
N LYS A 31 -21.02 -30.47 -25.78
CA LYS A 31 -19.63 -30.09 -26.08
C LYS A 31 -19.10 -28.63 -26.08
N PRO A 32 -17.82 -28.45 -25.64
CA PRO A 32 -17.04 -27.21 -25.70
C PRO A 32 -16.19 -27.11 -26.99
N LEU A 33 -15.78 -25.89 -27.35
CA LEU A 33 -14.77 -25.62 -28.38
C LEU A 33 -13.50 -25.01 -27.76
N GLU A 34 -12.37 -25.45 -28.33
CA GLU A 34 -11.00 -25.33 -27.85
C GLU A 34 -10.34 -23.95 -28.03
N ALA A 35 -9.15 -23.86 -27.43
CA ALA A 35 -8.27 -22.71 -27.25
C ALA A 35 -7.41 -22.32 -28.47
N SER A 36 -7.00 -21.05 -28.53
CA SER A 36 -5.70 -20.57 -29.03
C SER A 36 -5.63 -19.04 -28.79
N GLY A 37 -4.53 -18.40 -28.37
CA GLY A 37 -3.15 -18.81 -28.34
C GLY A 37 -2.30 -17.97 -27.37
N LYS A 38 -1.12 -18.51 -27.11
CA LYS A 38 -0.06 -17.96 -26.28
C LYS A 38 0.65 -16.82 -27.02
N VAL A 39 0.89 -15.70 -26.34
CA VAL A 39 1.98 -14.77 -26.67
C VAL A 39 2.78 -14.52 -25.41
N THR A 40 3.98 -15.10 -25.36
CA THR A 40 5.00 -14.88 -24.34
C THR A 40 5.77 -13.60 -24.66
N ARG A 41 5.84 -12.67 -23.71
CA ARG A 41 6.91 -11.66 -23.65
C ARG A 41 7.57 -11.72 -22.27
N ASN A 42 8.82 -12.18 -22.30
CA ASN A 42 9.73 -12.21 -21.18
C ASN A 42 10.08 -10.78 -20.76
N ILE A 43 9.65 -10.39 -19.56
CA ILE A 43 10.26 -9.32 -18.79
C ILE A 43 10.42 -9.91 -17.39
N ALA A 44 11.66 -10.14 -16.96
CA ALA A 44 11.96 -10.58 -15.60
C ALA A 44 11.87 -9.39 -14.63
N PRO A 45 11.16 -9.51 -13.50
CA PRO A 45 11.46 -8.68 -12.35
C PRO A 45 11.55 -9.50 -11.06
N LEU A 46 12.72 -9.46 -10.42
CA LEU A 46 12.92 -9.43 -8.96
C LEU A 46 11.88 -10.18 -8.09
N GLN A 47 11.70 -11.48 -8.29
CA GLN A 47 10.77 -12.34 -7.54
C GLN A 47 11.45 -13.21 -6.45
N ASP A 48 12.77 -13.31 -6.44
CA ASP A 48 13.43 -14.40 -5.68
C ASP A 48 13.61 -14.16 -4.18
N ALA A 49 13.21 -13.01 -3.62
CA ALA A 49 13.41 -12.72 -2.19
C ALA A 49 12.17 -12.99 -1.32
N MET A 50 10.99 -13.13 -1.91
CA MET A 50 9.75 -13.48 -1.19
C MET A 50 9.20 -14.77 -1.77
N ARG A 51 9.79 -15.91 -1.41
CA ARG A 51 9.13 -17.20 -1.61
C ARG A 51 7.83 -17.15 -0.81
N HIS A 52 6.71 -16.98 -1.51
CA HIS A 52 5.40 -17.11 -0.91
C HIS A 52 5.35 -18.48 -0.21
N VAL A 53 4.95 -18.49 1.05
CA VAL A 53 4.58 -19.75 1.71
C VAL A 53 3.39 -20.30 0.92
N HIS A 54 3.66 -21.24 0.03
CA HIS A 54 2.63 -21.89 -0.76
C HIS A 54 1.75 -22.66 0.22
N ILE A 55 0.45 -22.33 0.24
CA ILE A 55 -0.56 -23.12 0.92
C ILE A 55 -0.75 -24.37 0.07
N THR A 56 0.10 -25.39 0.27
CA THR A 56 -0.06 -26.69 -0.34
C THR A 56 -1.04 -27.50 0.50
N GLU A 57 -2.26 -27.68 -0.01
CA GLU A 57 -3.19 -28.69 0.49
C GLU A 57 -2.67 -30.09 0.17
N ASN A 58 -2.36 -30.87 1.21
CA ASN A 58 -2.17 -32.31 1.06
C ASN A 58 -3.55 -32.97 0.97
N VAL A 59 -4.03 -33.21 -0.25
CA VAL A 59 -5.16 -34.11 -0.52
C VAL A 59 -4.62 -35.55 -0.60
N PRO A 60 -5.11 -36.52 0.20
CA PRO A 60 -4.64 -37.89 0.11
C PRO A 60 -5.40 -38.64 -1.00
N GLY A 61 -4.63 -39.29 -1.88
CA GLY A 61 -5.09 -40.50 -2.56
C GLY A 61 -5.38 -40.37 -4.06
N ARG A 62 -4.40 -40.79 -4.87
CA ARG A 62 -4.71 -41.68 -5.99
C ARG A 62 -3.53 -42.59 -6.31
N LYS A 63 -3.68 -43.86 -5.95
CA LYS A 63 -2.83 -44.96 -6.39
C LYS A 63 -2.86 -45.01 -7.92
N ARG A 64 -1.69 -44.96 -8.57
CA ARG A 64 -1.53 -45.51 -9.92
C ARG A 64 -0.35 -46.49 -9.91
N LYS A 65 -0.72 -47.76 -10.09
CA LYS A 65 0.17 -48.87 -10.42
C LYS A 65 0.52 -48.83 -11.91
N LEU A 66 1.59 -49.55 -12.25
CA LEU A 66 1.91 -50.16 -13.56
C LEU A 66 2.45 -49.18 -14.63
N ARG A 67 3.51 -49.46 -15.40
CA ARG A 67 4.27 -50.70 -15.74
C ARG A 67 5.74 -50.39 -15.99
N SER A 68 6.59 -51.41 -15.79
CA SER A 68 7.96 -51.50 -16.27
C SER A 68 8.04 -52.22 -17.62
N THR A 69 9.05 -51.89 -18.44
CA THR A 69 9.75 -52.69 -19.48
C THR A 69 10.96 -51.83 -19.89
N GLN A 70 12.24 -52.14 -19.56
CA GLN A 70 13.20 -53.07 -20.23
C GLN A 70 13.18 -52.87 -21.78
N GLU A 71 14.26 -52.64 -22.55
CA GLU A 71 15.62 -53.21 -22.63
C GLU A 71 16.33 -52.51 -23.83
N ASN A 72 17.60 -52.06 -23.83
CA ASN A 72 18.85 -52.70 -24.31
C ASN A 72 19.90 -51.56 -24.51
N GLN A 73 21.08 -51.51 -23.87
CA GLN A 73 22.43 -51.99 -24.31
C GLN A 73 22.68 -51.86 -25.83
N LYS A 74 23.78 -51.34 -26.40
CA LYS A 74 25.25 -51.39 -26.17
C LYS A 74 25.88 -50.44 -27.24
N ASP A 75 27.02 -49.74 -27.11
CA ASP A 75 28.40 -50.23 -27.27
C ASP A 75 29.42 -49.07 -27.08
N GLU A 76 30.64 -49.46 -26.69
CA GLU A 76 31.82 -48.67 -26.33
C GLU A 76 32.67 -48.10 -27.51
N PRO A 77 33.65 -47.20 -27.23
CA PRO A 77 34.62 -46.62 -28.18
C PRO A 77 35.91 -47.47 -28.27
N PRO A 78 36.93 -47.15 -29.13
CA PRO A 78 38.11 -46.44 -28.58
C PRO A 78 39.09 -45.73 -29.58
N ALA A 79 40.09 -45.07 -28.97
CA ALA A 79 41.52 -44.96 -29.36
C ALA A 79 41.98 -43.81 -30.29
N LYS A 80 42.71 -42.79 -29.77
CA LYS A 80 44.19 -42.69 -29.55
C LYS A 80 44.96 -42.42 -30.86
N LYS A 81 45.74 -41.34 -31.01
CA LYS A 81 47.17 -41.14 -30.63
C LYS A 81 47.71 -39.91 -31.44
N PRO A 82 48.96 -39.41 -31.32
CA PRO A 82 49.58 -38.70 -30.21
C PRO A 82 50.36 -37.41 -30.65
N THR A 83 50.79 -36.61 -29.67
CA THR A 83 51.90 -35.63 -29.69
C THR A 83 53.23 -36.29 -30.18
N PRO A 84 54.34 -35.58 -30.53
CA PRO A 84 55.18 -34.87 -29.53
C PRO A 84 56.09 -33.73 -30.16
N PRO A 85 57.16 -33.21 -29.52
CA PRO A 85 57.30 -31.77 -29.24
C PRO A 85 58.73 -31.22 -29.62
N PRO A 86 59.55 -30.59 -28.73
CA PRO A 86 60.05 -29.21 -28.83
C PRO A 86 61.59 -29.11 -28.97
N SER A 87 62.16 -27.92 -29.21
CA SER A 87 63.41 -27.44 -28.58
C SER A 87 63.88 -26.03 -29.02
N PRO A 88 64.77 -25.37 -28.24
CA PRO A 88 64.96 -23.91 -28.11
C PRO A 88 66.39 -23.48 -28.54
N PRO A 89 67.11 -22.61 -27.79
CA PRO A 89 67.05 -21.15 -27.62
C PRO A 89 68.26 -20.45 -28.28
N ASN A 90 68.37 -19.12 -28.20
CA ASN A 90 69.71 -18.52 -28.24
C ASN A 90 69.88 -17.26 -27.39
N ILE A 91 71.03 -17.24 -26.74
CA ILE A 91 71.51 -16.38 -25.67
C ILE A 91 72.34 -15.22 -26.26
N ALA A 92 72.53 -14.18 -25.45
CA ALA A 92 73.60 -13.17 -25.48
C ALA A 92 73.38 -11.92 -26.36
N ARG A 93 73.38 -10.74 -25.71
CA ARG A 93 74.62 -9.99 -25.53
C ARG A 93 74.46 -8.76 -24.62
N THR A 94 75.42 -8.68 -23.72
CA THR A 94 75.88 -7.57 -22.89
C THR A 94 76.12 -6.27 -23.67
N ARG A 95 75.79 -5.12 -23.06
CA ARG A 95 76.66 -3.94 -23.05
C ARG A 95 76.31 -3.01 -21.88
N ALA A 96 77.31 -2.83 -21.03
CA ALA A 96 77.35 -1.85 -19.95
C ALA A 96 77.94 -0.52 -20.43
N VAL A 97 77.93 0.45 -19.51
CA VAL A 97 78.66 1.74 -19.48
C VAL A 97 77.86 2.95 -19.95
N ALA A 98 77.38 3.76 -19.00
CA ALA A 98 78.04 5.01 -18.60
C ALA A 98 77.20 5.75 -17.54
N HIS A 99 77.85 6.11 -16.42
CA HIS A 99 77.34 7.00 -15.40
C HIS A 99 77.12 8.42 -15.96
N ARG A 100 75.96 9.01 -15.67
CA ARG A 100 75.82 10.48 -15.62
C ARG A 100 74.83 10.86 -14.53
N LEU A 101 75.36 11.44 -13.46
CA LEU A 101 74.60 12.16 -12.43
C LEU A 101 74.00 13.42 -13.06
N GLU A 102 72.71 13.68 -12.84
CA GLU A 102 72.21 15.01 -12.47
C GLU A 102 70.74 15.01 -11.97
N LEU A 103 70.62 15.36 -10.69
CA LEU A 103 69.71 16.31 -10.04
C LEU A 103 68.20 16.44 -10.43
N ARG A 104 67.38 15.95 -9.49
CA ARG A 104 66.14 16.51 -8.90
C ARG A 104 64.93 16.88 -9.78
N LYS A 105 63.83 16.15 -9.58
CA LYS A 105 62.47 16.68 -9.31
C LYS A 105 61.74 15.79 -8.28
N PRO A 106 60.83 16.32 -7.43
CA PRO A 106 60.22 15.57 -6.33
C PRO A 106 59.13 14.64 -6.86
N GLY A 107 59.50 13.38 -7.07
CA GLY A 107 58.58 12.32 -7.45
C GLY A 107 57.72 11.89 -6.27
N LYS A 108 56.41 11.85 -6.50
CA LYS A 108 55.38 11.29 -5.62
C LYS A 108 55.88 10.01 -4.96
N ARG A 109 55.69 9.88 -3.64
CA ARG A 109 55.80 8.60 -2.92
C ARG A 109 54.79 7.62 -3.53
N THR A 110 55.22 6.86 -4.52
CA THR A 110 54.53 5.65 -4.94
C THR A 110 54.99 4.56 -3.98
N VAL A 111 54.14 4.25 -3.00
CA VAL A 111 54.27 3.02 -2.23
C VAL A 111 54.01 1.88 -3.21
N ARG A 112 55.06 1.16 -3.60
CA ARG A 112 54.91 -0.15 -4.25
C ARG A 112 54.61 -1.14 -3.14
N PHE A 113 53.40 -1.69 -3.14
CA PHE A 113 53.16 -2.96 -2.46
C PHE A 113 53.78 -4.04 -3.32
N GLU A 114 54.52 -4.96 -2.70
CA GLU A 114 54.96 -6.19 -3.36
C GLU A 114 53.71 -6.92 -3.87
N ASP A 115 53.78 -7.42 -5.11
CA ASP A 115 52.76 -8.27 -5.72
C ASP A 115 52.74 -9.63 -5.01
N GLY A 116 52.26 -9.64 -3.77
CA GLY A 116 51.65 -10.82 -3.17
C GLY A 116 50.20 -10.85 -3.62
N ASP A 117 49.75 -11.98 -4.15
CA ASP A 117 48.37 -12.24 -4.55
C ASP A 117 47.39 -11.78 -3.45
N LEU A 118 46.88 -10.56 -3.59
CA LEU A 118 45.82 -10.04 -2.74
C LEU A 118 44.56 -10.74 -3.22
N GLU A 119 44.16 -11.79 -2.50
CA GLU A 119 42.82 -12.35 -2.65
C GLU A 119 41.82 -11.19 -2.65
N PRO A 120 40.92 -11.12 -3.65
CA PRO A 120 39.98 -10.01 -3.74
C PRO A 120 39.16 -9.99 -2.46
N ILE A 121 39.29 -8.90 -1.69
CA ILE A 121 38.48 -8.66 -0.49
C ILE A 121 37.02 -8.65 -0.94
N SER A 122 36.36 -9.80 -0.82
CA SER A 122 34.95 -9.96 -1.12
C SER A 122 34.19 -8.95 -0.28
N ALA A 123 33.34 -8.16 -0.94
CA ALA A 123 32.44 -7.27 -0.24
C ALA A 123 31.66 -8.08 0.83
N PRO A 124 31.46 -7.54 2.04
CA PRO A 124 30.70 -8.24 3.06
C PRO A 124 29.31 -8.57 2.52
N PRO A 125 28.81 -9.79 2.75
CA PRO A 125 27.53 -10.24 2.19
C PRO A 125 26.43 -9.27 2.59
N SER A 126 25.52 -9.01 1.66
CA SER A 126 24.39 -8.13 1.95
C SER A 126 23.54 -8.74 3.07
N PRO A 127 22.86 -7.93 3.90
CA PRO A 127 21.95 -8.43 4.94
C PRO A 127 20.90 -9.43 4.41
N PHE A 128 20.54 -9.30 3.12
CA PHE A 128 19.62 -10.20 2.42
C PHE A 128 20.23 -11.57 2.10
N GLU A 129 21.53 -11.62 1.79
CA GLU A 129 22.25 -12.87 1.54
C GLU A 129 22.45 -13.65 2.83
N VAL A 130 22.79 -12.95 3.93
CA VAL A 130 22.89 -13.57 5.25
C VAL A 130 21.54 -14.16 5.67
N ALA A 131 20.45 -13.42 5.53
CA ALA A 131 19.11 -13.95 5.85
C ALA A 131 18.69 -15.15 4.98
N ARG A 132 19.21 -15.28 3.75
CA ARG A 132 18.96 -16.44 2.89
C ARG A 132 19.76 -17.67 3.29
N SER A 133 20.91 -17.49 3.94
CA SER A 133 21.73 -18.60 4.44
C SER A 133 21.16 -19.23 5.71
N VAL A 134 20.38 -18.48 6.49
CA VAL A 134 19.75 -18.97 7.71
C VAL A 134 18.45 -19.69 7.35
N THR A 135 18.33 -20.95 7.76
CA THR A 135 17.11 -21.74 7.59
C THR A 135 16.25 -21.73 8.85
N VAL A 136 14.96 -22.01 8.69
CA VAL A 136 14.01 -22.03 9.81
C VAL A 136 14.30 -23.24 10.71
N GLU A 137 14.72 -24.35 10.11
CA GLU A 137 15.14 -25.57 10.78
C GLU A 137 16.37 -25.31 11.67
N TYR A 138 17.34 -24.53 11.18
CA TYR A 138 18.48 -24.12 11.98
C TYR A 138 18.05 -23.33 13.23
N LEU A 139 17.12 -22.38 13.09
CA LEU A 139 16.59 -21.62 14.23
C LEU A 139 15.85 -22.50 15.23
N ALA A 140 15.11 -23.50 14.74
CA ALA A 140 14.41 -24.48 15.57
C ALA A 140 15.40 -25.34 16.37
N SER A 141 16.41 -25.90 15.72
CA SER A 141 17.48 -26.69 16.38
C SER A 141 18.22 -25.87 17.43
N ARG A 142 18.64 -24.65 17.07
CA ARG A 142 19.35 -23.74 17.99
C ARG A 142 18.53 -23.39 19.22
N SER A 143 17.23 -23.17 19.06
CA SER A 143 16.35 -22.82 20.20
C SER A 143 16.18 -24.00 21.16
N ALA A 144 16.16 -25.24 20.64
CA ALA A 144 16.15 -26.45 21.46
C ALA A 144 17.47 -26.66 22.22
N GLU A 145 18.61 -26.33 21.61
CA GLU A 145 19.93 -26.42 22.27
C GLU A 145 20.11 -25.41 23.40
N LEU A 146 19.57 -24.19 23.22
CA LEU A 146 19.76 -23.08 24.16
C LEU A 146 18.72 -23.04 25.30
N ASP A 147 17.76 -23.97 25.32
CA ASP A 147 16.65 -24.05 26.28
C ASP A 147 16.01 -22.69 26.57
N ILE A 148 15.78 -21.91 25.51
CA ILE A 148 15.27 -20.54 25.64
C ILE A 148 13.83 -20.64 26.14
N PRO A 149 13.49 -20.01 27.28
CA PRO A 149 12.13 -20.07 27.79
C PRO A 149 11.18 -19.46 26.77
N GLU A 150 10.14 -20.22 26.44
CA GLU A 150 9.20 -19.95 25.34
C GLU A 150 8.48 -18.60 25.47
N GLY A 151 8.44 -18.08 26.70
CA GLY A 151 7.87 -16.78 27.03
C GLY A 151 6.35 -16.75 26.90
N ASP A 152 5.79 -15.56 27.02
CA ASP A 152 4.36 -15.34 26.81
C ASP A 152 4.05 -15.30 25.30
N ILE A 153 3.20 -16.21 24.83
CA ILE A 153 2.75 -16.31 23.43
C ILE A 153 2.19 -14.96 22.92
N ARG A 154 1.63 -14.14 23.81
CA ARG A 154 1.07 -12.83 23.46
C ARG A 154 2.12 -11.73 23.27
N LYS A 155 3.36 -11.93 23.75
CA LYS A 155 4.45 -10.96 23.64
C LYS A 155 5.37 -11.30 22.48
N LEU A 156 5.71 -10.30 21.66
CA LEU A 156 6.59 -10.50 20.52
C LEU A 156 7.98 -10.91 21.00
N ALA A 157 8.44 -12.10 20.60
CA ALA A 157 9.74 -12.61 21.00
C ALA A 157 10.85 -11.81 20.31
N CYS A 158 11.70 -11.17 21.12
CA CYS A 158 12.88 -10.43 20.70
C CYS A 158 14.01 -10.75 21.68
N PRO A 159 15.21 -11.12 21.21
CA PRO A 159 16.33 -11.33 22.11
C PRO A 159 16.77 -9.98 22.68
N LYS A 160 17.09 -9.93 23.98
CA LYS A 160 17.48 -8.69 24.68
C LYS A 160 18.68 -8.01 24.03
N GLU A 161 19.59 -8.80 23.47
CA GLU A 161 20.79 -8.33 22.77
C GLU A 161 20.47 -7.58 21.45
N ALA A 162 19.34 -7.89 20.82
CA ALA A 162 18.93 -7.25 19.57
C ALA A 162 18.22 -5.90 19.76
N GLU A 163 17.66 -5.63 20.94
CA GLU A 163 16.89 -4.40 21.19
C GLU A 163 17.69 -3.12 20.87
N PRO A 164 18.97 -2.98 21.29
CA PRO A 164 19.79 -1.83 20.94
C PRO A 164 20.09 -1.78 19.43
N GLY A 165 20.33 -2.93 18.81
CA GLY A 165 20.63 -3.06 17.37
C GLY A 165 19.44 -2.74 16.47
N MET A 166 18.21 -2.79 16.99
CA MET A 166 16.98 -2.44 16.29
C MET A 166 16.53 -0.99 16.50
N ALA A 167 17.14 -0.27 17.44
CA ALA A 167 16.79 1.11 17.75
C ALA A 167 17.15 2.07 16.59
N PRO A 168 16.32 3.08 16.29
CA PRO A 168 16.65 4.06 15.27
C PRO A 168 17.84 4.90 15.70
N THR A 169 18.78 5.11 14.79
CA THR A 169 19.91 6.03 14.99
C THR A 169 19.58 7.40 14.42
N ARG A 170 19.87 8.46 15.19
CA ARG A 170 19.76 9.85 14.70
C ARG A 170 20.97 10.14 13.82
N ARG A 171 20.74 10.57 12.59
CA ARG A 171 21.80 11.04 11.69
C ARG A 171 21.50 12.45 11.20
N GLU A 172 22.53 13.28 11.16
CA GLU A 172 22.44 14.60 10.57
C GLU A 172 22.66 14.49 9.06
N GLY A 173 21.71 15.02 8.29
CA GLY A 173 21.81 15.10 6.83
C GLY A 173 21.74 16.54 6.35
N ARG A 174 21.95 16.73 5.04
CA ARG A 174 21.85 18.05 4.38
C ARG A 174 20.49 18.74 4.57
N LYS A 175 19.45 18.01 4.99
CA LYS A 175 18.09 18.50 5.23
C LYS A 175 17.70 18.51 6.72
N GLY A 176 18.70 18.44 7.61
CA GLY A 176 18.50 18.32 9.05
C GLY A 176 18.61 16.89 9.57
N LEU A 177 18.26 16.70 10.83
CA LEU A 177 18.29 15.43 11.54
C LEU A 177 17.20 14.48 10.98
N TYR A 178 17.58 13.24 10.68
CA TYR A 178 16.67 12.18 10.29
C TYR A 178 16.96 10.90 11.08
N LEU A 179 15.93 10.06 11.24
CA LEU A 179 16.07 8.75 11.85
C LEU A 179 16.45 7.72 10.78
N GLN A 180 17.58 7.06 10.97
CA GLN A 180 17.99 5.89 10.20
C GLN A 180 17.63 4.63 10.99
N TYR A 181 16.73 3.84 10.42
CA TYR A 181 16.38 2.53 10.98
C TYR A 181 17.36 1.48 10.47
N PRO A 182 17.94 0.66 11.35
CA PRO A 182 18.75 -0.49 10.97
C PRO A 182 17.88 -1.55 10.28
N PRO A 183 18.48 -2.50 9.53
CA PRO A 183 17.76 -3.66 9.03
C PRO A 183 17.20 -4.46 10.21
N ILE A 184 15.95 -4.91 10.08
CA ILE A 184 15.29 -5.78 11.06
C ILE A 184 14.93 -7.07 10.33
N PHE A 185 15.20 -8.21 10.95
CA PHE A 185 14.78 -9.51 10.48
C PHE A 185 13.60 -9.98 11.32
N ILE A 186 12.65 -10.64 10.66
CA ILE A 186 11.47 -11.18 11.31
C ILE A 186 11.26 -12.63 10.89
N LEU A 187 10.79 -13.44 11.82
CA LEU A 187 10.17 -14.73 11.51
C LEU A 187 8.68 -14.46 11.34
N ALA A 188 8.11 -14.72 10.15
CA ALA A 188 6.75 -14.30 9.85
C ALA A 188 6.02 -15.19 8.84
N TYR A 189 4.71 -15.22 8.96
CA TYR A 189 3.84 -15.69 7.89
C TYR A 189 3.49 -14.53 6.95
N SER A 190 3.63 -14.75 5.64
CA SER A 190 3.28 -13.74 4.64
C SER A 190 2.29 -14.29 3.63
N TYR A 191 1.14 -13.62 3.51
CA TYR A 191 0.07 -14.01 2.58
C TYR A 191 -0.47 -12.79 1.85
N SER A 192 -0.79 -12.95 0.57
CA SER A 192 -1.63 -11.95 -0.09
C SER A 192 -3.02 -11.96 0.55
N ILE A 193 -3.67 -10.80 0.60
CA ILE A 193 -5.04 -10.66 1.12
C ILE A 193 -6.00 -11.67 0.48
N LEU A 194 -5.90 -11.86 -0.84
CA LEU A 194 -6.76 -12.77 -1.58
C LEU A 194 -6.46 -14.23 -1.24
N ASN A 195 -5.18 -14.61 -1.14
CA ASN A 195 -4.81 -15.99 -0.85
C ASN A 195 -5.28 -16.41 0.54
N ILE A 196 -5.09 -15.57 1.55
CA ILE A 196 -5.55 -15.90 2.89
C ILE A 196 -7.07 -15.90 2.99
N PHE A 197 -7.76 -15.00 2.26
CA PHE A 197 -9.21 -15.03 2.19
C PHE A 197 -9.73 -16.34 1.58
N HIS A 198 -9.23 -16.73 0.41
CA HIS A 198 -9.63 -17.98 -0.24
C HIS A 198 -9.31 -19.21 0.62
N HIS A 199 -8.17 -19.19 1.31
CA HIS A 199 -7.82 -20.23 2.28
C HIS A 199 -8.86 -20.31 3.41
N LEU A 200 -9.17 -19.20 4.08
CA LEU A 200 -10.20 -19.18 5.12
C LEU A 200 -11.58 -19.57 4.60
N GLN A 201 -11.90 -19.17 3.37
CA GLN A 201 -13.15 -19.53 2.70
C GLN A 201 -13.26 -21.04 2.46
N SER A 202 -12.20 -21.67 1.94
CA SER A 202 -12.17 -23.12 1.71
C SER A 202 -12.38 -23.94 2.98
N ARG A 203 -12.03 -23.36 4.14
CA ARG A 203 -12.18 -23.97 5.46
C ARG A 203 -13.52 -23.63 6.14
N GLY A 204 -14.42 -22.92 5.46
CA GLY A 204 -15.70 -22.49 6.03
C GLY A 204 -15.56 -21.41 7.10
N GLN A 205 -14.43 -20.69 7.14
CA GLN A 205 -14.16 -19.60 8.09
C GLN A 205 -14.39 -18.21 7.50
N ALA A 206 -14.82 -18.12 6.24
CA ALA A 206 -15.19 -16.85 5.63
C ALA A 206 -16.52 -16.33 6.21
N VAL A 207 -16.50 -15.06 6.61
CA VAL A 207 -17.67 -14.38 7.18
C VAL A 207 -18.45 -13.76 6.03
N TYR A 208 -19.59 -14.36 5.69
CA TYR A 208 -20.51 -13.91 4.62
C TYR A 208 -19.89 -13.77 3.21
N GLY A 209 -18.74 -14.41 2.95
CA GLY A 209 -18.02 -14.26 1.68
C GLY A 209 -17.43 -12.87 1.44
N ASP A 210 -17.47 -11.99 2.43
CA ASP A 210 -16.93 -10.64 2.36
C ASP A 210 -15.45 -10.65 2.83
N ILE A 211 -14.57 -10.17 1.96
CA ILE A 211 -13.12 -10.13 2.21
C ILE A 211 -12.80 -9.25 3.43
N PRO A 212 -13.15 -7.94 3.46
CA PRO A 212 -12.97 -7.09 4.64
C PRO A 212 -13.46 -7.70 5.95
N LEU A 213 -14.68 -8.27 5.97
CA LEU A 213 -15.25 -8.84 7.20
C LEU A 213 -14.50 -10.10 7.64
N THR A 214 -14.16 -10.99 6.71
CA THR A 214 -13.39 -12.20 6.98
C THR A 214 -12.02 -11.85 7.55
N LEU A 215 -11.32 -10.86 6.97
CA LEU A 215 -10.02 -10.42 7.46
C LEU A 215 -10.09 -9.66 8.79
N ALA A 216 -11.16 -8.90 9.02
CA ALA A 216 -11.41 -8.28 10.32
C ALA A 216 -11.66 -9.33 11.42
N ALA A 217 -12.42 -10.39 11.11
CA ALA A 217 -12.62 -11.51 12.02
C ALA A 217 -11.32 -12.25 12.32
N LEU A 218 -10.49 -12.52 11.30
CA LEU A 218 -9.16 -13.09 11.48
C LEU A 218 -8.29 -12.21 12.39
N ARG A 219 -8.22 -10.89 12.16
CA ARG A 219 -7.45 -9.96 13.00
C ARG A 219 -7.91 -9.97 14.45
N ARG A 220 -9.23 -9.96 14.70
CA ARG A 220 -9.78 -10.07 16.06
C ARG A 220 -9.38 -11.36 16.75
N ARG A 221 -9.41 -12.49 16.02
CA ARG A 221 -9.00 -13.78 16.55
C ARG A 221 -7.51 -13.83 16.86
N LEU A 222 -6.66 -13.35 15.96
CA LEU A 222 -5.23 -13.21 16.18
C LEU A 222 -4.91 -12.28 17.37
N ALA A 223 -5.64 -11.18 17.53
CA ALA A 223 -5.50 -10.29 18.68
C ALA A 223 -5.86 -10.99 20.00
N ALA A 224 -6.98 -11.73 20.04
CA ALA A 224 -7.46 -12.41 21.23
C ALA A 224 -6.55 -13.58 21.65
N GLU A 225 -6.09 -14.38 20.68
CA GLU A 225 -5.29 -15.59 20.94
C GLU A 225 -3.80 -15.29 21.11
N LEU A 226 -3.25 -14.36 20.32
CA LEU A 226 -1.80 -14.11 20.22
C LEU A 226 -1.38 -12.68 20.61
N GLY A 227 -2.30 -11.85 21.11
CA GLY A 227 -1.99 -10.46 21.49
C GLY A 227 -1.57 -9.57 20.33
N LEU A 228 -1.87 -9.97 19.09
CA LEU A 228 -1.45 -9.28 17.87
C LEU A 228 -2.35 -8.08 17.57
N GLY A 229 -1.81 -6.87 17.73
CA GLY A 229 -2.49 -5.62 17.35
C GLY A 229 -1.91 -5.02 16.06
N GLU A 230 -2.58 -4.01 15.53
CA GLU A 230 -2.04 -3.21 14.42
C GLU A 230 -0.75 -2.51 14.89
N GLY A 231 0.37 -2.82 14.24
CA GLY A 231 1.70 -2.33 14.63
C GLY A 231 2.40 -3.18 15.70
N THR A 232 1.69 -4.08 16.38
CA THR A 232 2.24 -5.03 17.37
C THR A 232 2.17 -6.46 16.84
N GLY A 233 3.00 -6.74 15.83
CA GLY A 233 3.15 -8.06 15.25
C GLY A 233 2.24 -8.37 14.04
N PHE A 234 1.38 -7.44 13.65
CA PHE A 234 0.61 -7.53 12.40
C PHE A 234 0.87 -6.29 11.54
N VAL A 235 1.30 -6.50 10.29
CA VAL A 235 1.65 -5.42 9.36
C VAL A 235 0.99 -5.66 8.01
N GLU A 236 0.29 -4.64 7.52
CA GLU A 236 -0.18 -4.57 6.14
C GLU A 236 0.90 -3.92 5.28
N HIS A 237 1.34 -4.63 4.24
CA HIS A 237 2.37 -4.16 3.32
C HIS A 237 1.83 -4.09 1.89
N HIS A 238 1.90 -2.91 1.28
CA HIS A 238 1.51 -2.71 -0.12
C HIS A 238 2.74 -2.86 -1.02
N ALA A 239 2.84 -4.00 -1.70
CA ALA A 239 3.91 -4.29 -2.66
C ALA A 239 3.32 -4.56 -4.04
N GLN A 240 3.82 -3.89 -5.08
CA GLN A 240 3.51 -4.21 -6.49
C GLN A 240 2.00 -4.32 -6.80
N LYS A 241 1.19 -3.35 -6.34
CA LYS A 241 -0.29 -3.33 -6.46
C LYS A 241 -1.03 -4.43 -5.70
N ARG A 242 -0.33 -5.22 -4.89
CA ARG A 242 -0.93 -6.23 -4.02
C ARG A 242 -0.75 -5.83 -2.58
N THR A 243 -1.76 -6.15 -1.77
CA THR A 243 -1.68 -6.01 -0.33
C THR A 243 -1.34 -7.36 0.27
N ILE A 244 -0.27 -7.39 1.06
CA ILE A 244 0.26 -8.56 1.73
C ILE A 244 0.10 -8.34 3.23
N TYR A 245 -0.39 -9.36 3.92
CA TYR A 245 -0.40 -9.42 5.37
C TYR A 245 0.85 -10.16 5.85
N ILE A 246 1.58 -9.50 6.73
CA ILE A 246 2.77 -10.02 7.39
C ILE A 246 2.43 -10.19 8.86
N MET A 247 2.40 -11.43 9.32
CA MET A 247 2.12 -11.80 10.71
C MET A 247 3.42 -12.22 11.36
N ILE A 248 3.92 -11.37 12.25
CA ILE A 248 5.23 -11.48 12.87
C ILE A 248 5.14 -12.41 14.07
N VAL A 249 6.00 -13.41 14.07
CA VAL A 249 6.18 -14.39 15.15
C VAL A 249 7.26 -13.91 16.12
N SER A 250 8.42 -13.51 15.58
CA SER A 250 9.57 -13.00 16.34
C SER A 250 10.37 -12.00 15.50
N CYS A 251 11.24 -11.23 16.16
CA CYS A 251 12.11 -10.25 15.50
C CYS A 251 13.52 -10.20 16.11
N SER A 252 14.51 -9.79 15.30
CA SER A 252 15.89 -9.56 15.73
C SER A 252 16.60 -8.61 14.75
N ASP A 253 17.76 -8.06 15.16
CA ASP A 253 18.65 -7.27 14.32
C ASP A 253 19.52 -8.15 13.40
N ARG A 254 19.62 -9.46 13.68
CA ARG A 254 20.31 -10.46 12.83
C ARG A 254 19.42 -11.67 12.56
N PRO A 255 19.55 -12.31 11.39
CA PRO A 255 18.70 -13.45 11.06
C PRO A 255 19.06 -14.70 11.89
N GLU A 256 20.34 -14.93 12.17
CA GLU A 256 20.80 -16.08 12.97
C GLU A 256 20.35 -16.05 14.44
N THR A 257 20.08 -14.88 15.00
CA THR A 257 19.62 -14.69 16.39
C THR A 257 18.10 -14.59 16.52
N LEU A 258 17.36 -14.84 15.44
CA LEU A 258 15.89 -14.83 15.48
C LEU A 258 15.37 -15.92 16.44
N PRO A 259 14.58 -15.56 17.47
CA PRO A 259 13.97 -16.55 18.34
C PRO A 259 12.99 -17.45 17.57
N PHE A 260 12.91 -18.73 17.94
CA PHE A 260 11.93 -19.68 17.42
C PHE A 260 10.91 -20.06 18.51
N PRO A 261 9.89 -19.22 18.79
CA PRO A 261 8.92 -19.49 19.85
C PRO A 261 7.87 -20.52 19.39
N GLU A 262 8.12 -21.80 19.70
CA GLU A 262 7.37 -22.92 19.12
C GLU A 262 5.87 -22.87 19.44
N ALA A 263 5.47 -22.60 20.69
CA ALA A 263 4.06 -22.49 21.08
C ALA A 263 3.33 -21.39 20.33
N ARG A 264 3.98 -20.25 20.08
CA ARG A 264 3.42 -19.17 19.27
C ARG A 264 3.26 -19.59 17.81
N ILE A 265 4.24 -20.30 17.25
CA ILE A 265 4.17 -20.85 15.89
C ILE A 265 3.02 -21.85 15.78
N ARG A 266 2.91 -22.80 16.70
CA ARG A 266 1.82 -23.79 16.75
C ARG A 266 0.45 -23.11 16.85
N LYS A 267 0.34 -22.05 17.66
CA LYS A 267 -0.91 -21.30 17.80
C LYS A 267 -1.27 -20.49 16.57
N PHE A 268 -0.29 -19.91 15.86
CA PHE A 268 -0.51 -19.35 14.53
C PHE A 268 -0.99 -20.40 13.53
N GLN A 269 -0.35 -21.56 13.51
CA GLN A 269 -0.72 -22.69 12.66
C GLN A 269 -2.14 -23.17 12.93
N GLU A 270 -2.58 -23.19 14.20
CA GLU A 270 -3.95 -23.52 14.60
C GLU A 270 -4.97 -22.48 14.08
N VAL A 271 -4.72 -21.19 14.34
CA VAL A 271 -5.62 -20.10 13.94
C VAL A 271 -5.77 -20.04 12.42
N LEU A 272 -4.65 -20.15 11.70
CA LEU A 272 -4.63 -20.14 10.24
C LEU A 272 -5.05 -21.49 9.65
N GLY A 273 -4.95 -22.58 10.42
CA GLY A 273 -4.94 -23.97 9.96
C GLY A 273 -4.04 -24.22 8.78
N VAL A 274 -2.78 -23.83 8.94
CA VAL A 274 -1.70 -24.16 8.02
C VAL A 274 -0.69 -25.01 8.78
N LYS A 275 -0.02 -25.94 8.09
CA LYS A 275 1.11 -26.70 8.64
C LYS A 275 2.46 -26.13 8.26
N ALA A 276 2.46 -25.13 7.37
CA ALA A 276 3.68 -24.50 6.91
C ALA A 276 4.39 -23.79 8.06
N LEU A 277 5.72 -23.76 8.00
CA LEU A 277 6.55 -22.98 8.92
C LEU A 277 6.59 -21.50 8.49
N PRO A 278 6.81 -20.56 9.43
CA PRO A 278 7.02 -19.17 9.09
C PRO A 278 8.35 -19.00 8.33
N ALA A 279 8.47 -17.94 7.52
CA ALA A 279 9.67 -17.64 6.77
C ALA A 279 10.45 -16.49 7.42
N ILE A 280 11.77 -16.48 7.22
CA ILE A 280 12.63 -15.35 7.60
C ILE A 280 12.49 -14.27 6.54
N VAL A 281 12.07 -13.08 6.97
CA VAL A 281 11.84 -11.93 6.07
C VAL A 281 12.62 -10.72 6.58
N PRO A 282 13.38 -10.02 5.72
CA PRO A 282 13.93 -8.72 6.06
C PRO A 282 12.81 -7.66 6.03
N LEU A 283 12.51 -7.09 7.18
CA LEU A 283 11.50 -6.05 7.32
C LEU A 283 12.13 -4.66 7.15
N ARG A 284 11.84 -4.02 6.01
CA ARG A 284 12.17 -2.61 5.82
C ARG A 284 11.04 -1.76 6.41
N ARG A 285 11.33 -1.03 7.49
CA ARG A 285 10.38 -0.02 7.97
C ARG A 285 10.14 1.03 6.87
N PRO A 286 8.89 1.41 6.60
CA PRO A 286 8.62 2.46 5.63
C PRO A 286 9.38 3.70 6.06
N LYS A 287 10.15 4.28 5.12
CA LYS A 287 10.86 5.53 5.37
C LYS A 287 9.78 6.54 5.82
N PRO A 288 9.88 7.13 7.02
CA PRO A 288 8.90 8.10 7.45
C PRO A 288 8.83 9.15 6.36
N THR A 289 7.65 9.30 5.76
CA THR A 289 7.39 10.41 4.84
C THR A 289 7.75 11.66 5.61
N PRO A 290 8.64 12.53 5.09
CA PRO A 290 9.08 13.70 5.84
C PRO A 290 7.83 14.45 6.28
N SER A 291 7.53 14.40 7.57
CA SER A 291 6.52 15.24 8.16
C SER A 291 6.98 16.64 7.85
N HIS A 292 6.19 17.39 7.09
CA HIS A 292 6.41 18.82 6.89
C HIS A 292 6.18 19.51 8.25
N SER A 293 7.12 19.37 9.18
CA SER A 293 7.21 20.23 10.34
C SER A 293 7.62 21.61 9.82
N PRO A 294 6.82 22.65 10.06
CA PRO A 294 7.15 23.99 9.61
C PRO A 294 8.15 24.54 10.63
N THR A 295 9.46 24.41 10.38
CA THR A 295 10.42 25.19 11.19
C THR A 295 11.74 25.45 10.48
N ASN A 296 12.06 26.74 10.47
CA ASN A 296 13.37 27.38 10.30
C ASN A 296 13.96 27.50 8.89
N ILE A 297 13.38 28.44 8.12
CA ILE A 297 14.14 29.18 7.11
C ILE A 297 14.86 30.33 7.82
N ALA A 298 16.04 30.04 8.38
CA ALA A 298 17.00 31.08 8.75
C ALA A 298 18.40 30.47 8.87
N ARG A 299 19.03 30.15 7.74
CA ARG A 299 20.50 30.19 7.53
C ARG A 299 20.85 29.57 6.19
N THR A 300 21.05 30.41 5.18
CA THR A 300 22.25 30.47 4.33
C THR A 300 21.98 31.30 3.07
N ARG A 301 22.50 32.52 3.04
CA ARG A 301 22.96 33.17 1.80
C ARG A 301 24.15 34.05 2.14
N ALA A 302 25.35 33.50 2.00
CA ALA A 302 26.58 34.27 1.86
C ALA A 302 27.66 33.39 1.21
N ALA A 303 27.50 33.11 -0.08
CA ALA A 303 28.62 32.83 -0.99
C ALA A 303 28.12 33.06 -2.42
N ALA A 304 28.94 33.77 -3.20
CA ALA A 304 28.74 34.20 -4.59
C ALA A 304 27.86 35.45 -4.78
N HIS A 305 28.49 36.62 -4.81
CA HIS A 305 28.66 37.36 -6.06
C HIS A 305 29.74 38.44 -5.91
N ARG A 306 30.80 38.27 -6.71
CA ARG A 306 31.81 39.27 -7.04
C ARG A 306 31.24 40.09 -8.22
N SER A 307 31.61 41.38 -8.29
CA SER A 307 31.32 42.41 -9.32
C SER A 307 29.84 42.87 -9.36
N GLU A 308 29.46 44.15 -9.32
CA GLU A 308 30.10 45.36 -9.83
C GLU A 308 29.72 46.61 -9.02
N LEU A 309 30.60 47.59 -9.18
CA LEU A 309 30.62 48.96 -8.69
C LEU A 309 29.47 49.81 -9.30
N ARG A 310 28.49 50.26 -8.51
CA ARG A 310 27.78 51.53 -8.77
C ARG A 310 27.35 52.20 -7.47
N LYS A 311 27.93 53.38 -7.24
CA LYS A 311 27.55 54.34 -6.20
C LYS A 311 26.22 54.98 -6.60
N SER A 312 25.21 54.89 -5.75
CA SER A 312 24.11 55.87 -5.72
C SER A 312 23.63 55.99 -4.29
N GLY A 313 23.80 57.18 -3.72
CA GLY A 313 23.39 57.50 -2.36
C GLY A 313 21.91 57.21 -2.14
N LYS A 314 21.62 56.40 -1.13
CA LYS A 314 20.28 56.27 -0.55
C LYS A 314 20.41 56.57 0.93
N ARG A 315 19.66 57.59 1.36
CA ARG A 315 19.43 57.94 2.76
C ARG A 315 18.99 56.68 3.51
N THR A 316 19.79 56.26 4.47
CA THR A 316 19.44 55.21 5.41
C THR A 316 18.49 55.82 6.44
N VAL A 317 17.18 55.62 6.27
CA VAL A 317 16.23 55.79 7.37
C VAL A 317 16.48 54.61 8.31
N ARG A 318 17.08 54.89 9.48
CA ARG A 318 17.11 53.92 10.59
C ARG A 318 15.70 53.84 11.14
N PHE A 319 15.06 52.69 10.99
CA PHE A 319 13.93 52.35 11.83
C PHE A 319 14.51 51.86 13.16
N GLU A 320 14.04 52.45 14.26
CA GLU A 320 14.33 51.94 15.61
C GLU A 320 13.78 50.53 15.73
N ASP A 321 14.55 49.66 16.38
CA ASP A 321 14.23 48.26 16.66
C ASP A 321 13.03 48.17 17.62
N GLY A 322 11.83 48.32 17.07
CA GLY A 322 10.62 47.79 17.68
C GLY A 322 10.49 46.32 17.29
N ASP A 323 10.29 45.44 18.27
CA ASP A 323 10.02 44.02 18.07
C ASP A 323 8.86 43.82 17.09
N LEU A 324 9.20 43.66 15.81
CA LEU A 324 8.23 43.33 14.77
C LEU A 324 7.79 41.90 15.03
N GLU A 325 6.58 41.74 15.60
CA GLU A 325 5.91 40.44 15.66
C GLU A 325 5.99 39.80 14.27
N PRO A 326 6.47 38.55 14.17
CA PRO A 326 6.60 37.88 12.89
C PRO A 326 5.23 37.82 12.23
N LEU A 327 5.06 38.53 11.11
CA LEU A 327 3.84 38.51 10.31
C LEU A 327 3.42 37.05 10.12
N SER A 328 2.28 36.68 10.73
CA SER A 328 1.74 35.33 10.67
C SER A 328 1.70 34.89 9.22
N ALA A 329 2.29 33.72 8.93
CA ALA A 329 2.28 33.20 7.57
C ALA A 329 0.85 33.19 7.04
N PRO A 330 0.60 33.63 5.79
CA PRO A 330 -0.75 33.66 5.24
C PRO A 330 -1.34 32.24 5.29
N PRO A 331 -2.61 32.10 5.72
CA PRO A 331 -3.22 30.79 5.95
C PRO A 331 -3.19 29.96 4.66
N THR A 332 -2.92 28.67 4.80
CA THR A 332 -2.91 27.78 3.65
C THR A 332 -4.31 27.68 3.04
N PRO A 333 -4.47 27.40 1.73
CA PRO A 333 -5.80 27.23 1.12
C PRO A 333 -6.68 26.19 1.83
N LEU A 334 -6.05 25.19 2.47
CA LEU A 334 -6.74 24.18 3.28
C LEU A 334 -7.27 24.75 4.59
N GLU A 335 -6.50 25.59 5.28
CA GLU A 335 -6.93 26.31 6.49
C GLU A 335 -8.06 27.28 6.17
N VAL A 336 -7.96 28.01 5.06
CA VAL A 336 -9.04 28.88 4.58
C VAL A 336 -10.29 28.05 4.30
N ALA A 337 -10.16 26.89 3.64
CA ALA A 337 -11.32 26.02 3.37
C ALA A 337 -11.97 25.48 4.65
N ARG A 338 -11.18 25.18 5.69
CA ARG A 338 -11.71 24.76 7.01
C ARG A 338 -12.45 25.89 7.74
N SER A 339 -12.10 27.15 7.46
CA SER A 339 -12.75 28.32 8.07
C SER A 339 -14.08 28.70 7.40
N VAL A 340 -14.33 28.23 6.16
CA VAL A 340 -15.57 28.49 5.45
C VAL A 340 -16.58 27.43 5.84
N THR A 341 -17.71 27.85 6.43
CA THR A 341 -18.79 26.93 6.79
C THR A 341 -19.88 26.92 5.73
N VAL A 342 -20.73 25.89 5.78
CA VAL A 342 -21.83 25.74 4.82
C VAL A 342 -22.90 26.80 5.05
N GLU A 343 -23.13 27.17 6.31
CA GLU A 343 -24.05 28.23 6.73
C GLU A 343 -23.59 29.60 6.24
N TYR A 344 -22.27 29.84 6.20
CA TYR A 344 -21.72 31.03 5.59
C TYR A 344 -22.02 31.08 4.09
N LEU A 345 -21.86 29.97 3.37
CA LEU A 345 -22.18 29.89 1.94
C LEU A 345 -23.67 30.12 1.68
N ALA A 346 -24.55 29.50 2.48
CA ALA A 346 -26.00 29.69 2.41
C ALA A 346 -26.42 31.14 2.70
N SER A 347 -25.85 31.75 3.75
CA SER A 347 -26.12 33.15 4.08
C SER A 347 -25.63 34.10 2.97
N ARG A 348 -24.55 33.75 2.28
CA ARG A 348 -23.99 34.53 1.18
C ARG A 348 -24.83 34.39 -0.09
N SER A 349 -25.28 33.20 -0.45
CA SER A 349 -26.13 32.99 -1.64
C SER A 349 -27.44 33.76 -1.52
N ALA A 350 -28.08 33.73 -0.34
CA ALA A 350 -29.28 34.50 -0.04
C ALA A 350 -29.08 36.02 -0.24
N LYS A 351 -27.92 36.55 0.19
CA LYS A 351 -27.60 37.98 0.02
C LYS A 351 -27.32 38.37 -1.43
N LEU A 352 -26.72 37.47 -2.21
CA LEU A 352 -26.28 37.76 -3.57
C LEU A 352 -27.34 37.45 -4.64
N SER A 353 -28.51 36.91 -4.25
CA SER A 353 -29.58 36.51 -5.19
C SER A 353 -29.05 35.66 -6.35
N ILE A 354 -28.10 34.76 -6.05
CA ILE A 354 -27.52 33.88 -7.07
C ILE A 354 -28.64 32.94 -7.54
N PRO A 355 -28.94 32.87 -8.85
CA PRO A 355 -29.98 31.97 -9.34
C PRO A 355 -29.60 30.53 -8.98
N ASP A 356 -30.58 29.76 -8.52
CA ASP A 356 -30.38 28.37 -8.06
C ASP A 356 -29.83 27.44 -9.16
N GLY A 357 -29.98 27.84 -10.43
CA GLY A 357 -29.53 27.08 -11.60
C GLY A 357 -30.41 25.86 -11.88
N ASP A 358 -30.11 25.14 -12.96
CA ASP A 358 -30.71 23.83 -13.21
C ASP A 358 -30.12 22.81 -12.21
N ILE A 359 -30.99 22.01 -11.59
CA ILE A 359 -30.61 20.92 -10.69
C ILE A 359 -29.66 19.93 -11.39
N ARG A 360 -29.73 19.82 -12.72
CA ARG A 360 -28.87 18.95 -13.53
C ARG A 360 -27.51 19.57 -13.85
N GLU A 361 -27.39 20.89 -13.87
CA GLU A 361 -26.14 21.58 -14.20
C GLU A 361 -25.24 21.77 -12.97
N LEU A 362 -23.97 21.40 -13.10
CA LEU A 362 -23.00 21.59 -12.02
C LEU A 362 -22.75 23.08 -11.80
N ALA A 363 -23.22 23.62 -10.68
CA ALA A 363 -23.01 25.02 -10.35
C ALA A 363 -21.51 25.32 -10.17
N CYS A 364 -21.00 26.20 -11.02
CA CYS A 364 -19.63 26.69 -10.94
C CYS A 364 -19.61 28.22 -11.00
N SER A 365 -18.74 28.84 -10.19
CA SER A 365 -18.52 30.28 -10.29
C SER A 365 -17.77 30.59 -11.59
N LYS A 366 -18.32 31.45 -12.45
CA LYS A 366 -17.66 31.87 -13.70
C LYS A 366 -16.27 32.47 -13.46
N GLU A 367 -16.08 33.15 -12.34
CA GLU A 367 -14.79 33.72 -11.92
C GLU A 367 -13.74 32.65 -11.57
N ALA A 368 -14.18 31.43 -11.22
CA ALA A 368 -13.32 30.34 -10.83
C ALA A 368 -12.75 29.54 -12.02
N GLU A 369 -13.39 29.59 -13.20
CA GLU A 369 -12.98 28.78 -14.36
C GLU A 369 -11.49 28.96 -14.73
N PRO A 370 -10.94 30.20 -14.82
CA PRO A 370 -9.52 30.38 -15.11
C PRO A 370 -8.61 29.85 -13.99
N GLY A 371 -9.10 29.90 -12.75
CA GLY A 371 -8.42 29.40 -11.56
C GLY A 371 -8.35 27.88 -11.50
N MET A 372 -9.32 27.18 -12.11
CA MET A 372 -9.42 25.72 -12.16
C MET A 372 -8.78 25.09 -13.41
N ALA A 373 -8.51 25.88 -14.45
CA ALA A 373 -7.93 25.40 -15.69
C ALA A 373 -6.55 24.71 -15.48
N PRO A 374 -6.28 23.59 -16.18
CA PRO A 374 -4.99 22.93 -16.08
C PRO A 374 -3.87 23.82 -16.61
N ARG A 375 -2.73 23.81 -15.91
CA ARG A 375 -1.54 24.57 -16.32
C ARG A 375 -0.48 23.62 -16.85
N ARG A 376 0.03 23.89 -18.05
CA ARG A 376 1.19 23.16 -18.60
C ARG A 376 2.42 23.43 -17.71
N ARG A 377 3.12 22.36 -17.35
CA ARG A 377 4.36 22.41 -16.56
C ARG A 377 5.37 21.46 -17.16
N GLU A 378 6.62 21.89 -17.20
CA GLU A 378 7.74 21.03 -17.56
C GLU A 378 8.30 20.37 -16.30
N GLY A 379 8.36 19.04 -16.33
CA GLY A 379 8.89 18.21 -15.25
C GLY A 379 10.10 17.41 -15.70
N ARG A 380 10.74 16.73 -14.76
CA ARG A 380 11.90 15.85 -15.04
C ARG A 380 11.61 14.71 -16.03
N LYS A 381 10.34 14.40 -16.26
CA LYS A 381 9.88 13.33 -17.15
C LYS A 381 9.19 13.87 -18.42
N GLY A 382 9.35 15.16 -18.72
CA GLY A 382 8.69 15.83 -19.83
C GLY A 382 7.55 16.76 -19.40
N LEU A 383 6.78 17.20 -20.38
CA LEU A 383 5.63 18.09 -20.20
C LEU A 383 4.45 17.35 -19.56
N TYR A 384 3.71 18.03 -18.69
CA TYR A 384 2.50 17.51 -18.10
C TYR A 384 1.49 18.63 -17.79
N LEU A 385 0.22 18.29 -17.72
CA LEU A 385 -0.84 19.14 -17.22
C LEU A 385 -0.92 19.03 -15.70
N ARG A 386 -0.73 20.15 -15.01
CA ARG A 386 -0.94 20.29 -13.57
C ARG A 386 -2.30 20.92 -13.32
N TYR A 387 -3.18 20.17 -12.67
CA TYR A 387 -4.45 20.70 -12.22
C TYR A 387 -4.27 21.46 -10.89
N PRO A 388 -4.78 22.70 -10.78
CA PRO A 388 -4.85 23.39 -9.50
C PRO A 388 -5.84 22.66 -8.55
N PRO A 389 -5.73 22.89 -7.23
CA PRO A 389 -6.74 22.39 -6.29
C PRO A 389 -8.11 22.97 -6.65
N VAL A 390 -9.13 22.12 -6.68
CA VAL A 390 -10.53 22.53 -6.82
C VAL A 390 -11.21 22.30 -5.49
N PHE A 391 -11.98 23.26 -5.02
CA PHE A 391 -12.86 23.08 -3.87
C PHE A 391 -14.23 22.68 -4.38
N VAL A 392 -14.85 21.73 -3.70
CA VAL A 392 -16.19 21.25 -4.05
C VAL A 392 -17.09 21.27 -2.82
N LEU A 393 -18.34 21.63 -3.03
CA LEU A 393 -19.42 21.34 -2.09
C LEU A 393 -19.97 19.97 -2.47
N ALA A 394 -19.87 18.97 -1.59
CA ALA A 394 -20.16 17.59 -1.95
C ALA A 394 -20.68 16.76 -0.79
N TYR A 395 -21.35 15.66 -1.12
CA TYR A 395 -21.79 14.63 -0.19
C TYR A 395 -20.83 13.42 -0.24
N PRO A 396 -19.90 13.27 0.72
CA PRO A 396 -19.02 12.11 0.80
C PRO A 396 -19.73 10.98 1.55
N TYR A 397 -20.17 9.94 0.85
CA TYR A 397 -20.83 8.79 1.45
C TYR A 397 -20.05 7.50 1.20
N SER A 398 -19.87 6.72 2.26
CA SER A 398 -19.43 5.33 2.14
C SER A 398 -20.45 4.55 1.33
N VAL A 399 -19.98 3.83 0.31
CA VAL A 399 -20.80 2.95 -0.53
C VAL A 399 -21.62 1.97 0.31
N PHE A 400 -21.03 1.46 1.38
CA PHE A 400 -21.71 0.55 2.30
C PHE A 400 -22.85 1.22 3.07
N ASN A 401 -22.71 2.51 3.42
CA ASN A 401 -23.78 3.24 4.10
C ASN A 401 -24.94 3.53 3.15
N ILE A 402 -24.64 3.88 1.89
CA ILE A 402 -25.65 4.03 0.83
C ILE A 402 -26.41 2.71 0.68
N PHE A 403 -25.70 1.59 0.55
CA PHE A 403 -26.33 0.28 0.42
C PHE A 403 -27.24 -0.05 1.60
N LYS A 404 -26.75 0.10 2.84
CA LYS A 404 -27.56 -0.15 4.05
C LYS A 404 -28.81 0.70 4.10
N HIS A 405 -28.71 1.96 3.69
CA HIS A 405 -29.83 2.89 3.65
C HIS A 405 -30.85 2.53 2.56
N LEU A 406 -30.39 2.17 1.36
CA LEU A 406 -31.27 1.66 0.31
C LEU A 406 -31.95 0.36 0.74
N GLN A 407 -31.22 -0.51 1.43
CA GLN A 407 -31.75 -1.76 1.97
C GLN A 407 -32.83 -1.54 3.03
N SER A 408 -32.62 -0.62 3.98
CA SER A 408 -33.63 -0.32 5.02
C SER A 408 -34.92 0.27 4.45
N ARG A 409 -34.85 0.90 3.27
CA ARG A 409 -35.99 1.44 2.52
C ARG A 409 -36.63 0.43 1.57
N GLY A 410 -36.16 -0.81 1.51
CA GLY A 410 -36.63 -1.81 0.55
C GLY A 410 -36.29 -1.49 -0.91
N GLN A 411 -35.29 -0.62 -1.15
CA GLN A 411 -34.81 -0.22 -2.47
C GLN A 411 -33.58 -1.00 -2.93
N ALA A 412 -33.10 -1.96 -2.12
CA ALA A 412 -32.00 -2.82 -2.52
C ALA A 412 -32.43 -3.83 -3.58
N VAL A 413 -31.65 -3.92 -4.66
CA VAL A 413 -31.89 -4.86 -5.77
C VAL A 413 -31.37 -6.23 -5.35
N HIS A 414 -32.28 -7.14 -5.02
CA HIS A 414 -32.01 -8.55 -4.71
C HIS A 414 -30.96 -8.81 -3.60
N GLY A 415 -30.68 -7.83 -2.74
CA GLY A 415 -29.65 -7.94 -1.71
C GLY A 415 -28.20 -7.93 -2.22
N ASP A 416 -28.00 -7.72 -3.53
CA ASP A 416 -26.69 -7.64 -4.16
C ASP A 416 -26.18 -6.19 -4.11
N ILE A 417 -25.02 -6.00 -3.47
CA ILE A 417 -24.40 -4.69 -3.26
C ILE A 417 -24.04 -4.05 -4.63
N PRO A 418 -23.22 -4.66 -5.50
CA PRO A 418 -22.95 -4.16 -6.84
C PRO A 418 -24.19 -3.76 -7.64
N LEU A 419 -25.21 -4.61 -7.71
CA LEU A 419 -26.42 -4.32 -8.50
C LEU A 419 -27.23 -3.16 -7.92
N THR A 420 -27.39 -3.13 -6.58
CA THR A 420 -28.07 -2.04 -5.89
C THR A 420 -27.38 -0.70 -6.14
N LEU A 421 -26.05 -0.69 -6.10
CA LEU A 421 -25.26 0.53 -6.33
C LEU A 421 -25.27 0.96 -7.79
N ALA A 422 -25.27 0.02 -8.74
CA ALA A 422 -25.39 0.33 -10.16
C ALA A 422 -26.75 0.97 -10.46
N ALA A 423 -27.85 0.42 -9.92
CA ALA A 423 -29.18 1.01 -10.03
C ALA A 423 -29.25 2.40 -9.37
N PHE A 424 -28.63 2.55 -8.20
CA PHE A 424 -28.53 3.85 -7.52
C PHE A 424 -27.74 4.89 -8.35
N ARG A 425 -26.61 4.50 -8.96
CA ARG A 425 -25.85 5.37 -9.87
C ARG A 425 -26.67 5.81 -11.07
N GLN A 426 -27.41 4.90 -11.70
CA GLN A 426 -28.30 5.22 -12.81
C GLN A 426 -29.38 6.22 -12.39
N ARG A 427 -29.95 6.04 -11.19
CA ARG A 427 -30.92 6.98 -10.62
C ARG A 427 -30.31 8.37 -10.39
N LEU A 428 -29.11 8.45 -9.82
CA LEU A 428 -28.37 9.69 -9.65
C LEU A 428 -28.10 10.40 -10.99
N LEU A 429 -27.68 9.66 -12.01
CA LEU A 429 -27.49 10.17 -13.36
C LEU A 429 -28.80 10.75 -13.93
N SER A 430 -29.90 9.98 -13.84
CA SER A 430 -31.19 10.39 -14.42
C SER A 430 -31.87 11.56 -13.70
N GLU A 431 -31.77 11.61 -12.36
CA GLU A 431 -32.48 12.62 -11.56
C GLU A 431 -31.67 13.91 -11.38
N LEU A 432 -30.34 13.80 -11.29
CA LEU A 432 -29.46 14.93 -10.92
C LEU A 432 -28.47 15.31 -12.03
N GLY A 433 -28.51 14.66 -13.21
CA GLY A 433 -27.61 14.94 -14.33
C GLY A 433 -26.13 14.73 -13.98
N LEU A 434 -25.83 13.78 -13.08
CA LEU A 434 -24.49 13.58 -12.53
C LEU A 434 -23.62 12.72 -13.45
N ASP A 435 -23.21 13.25 -14.59
CA ASP A 435 -22.29 12.54 -15.47
C ASP A 435 -20.99 12.13 -14.74
N GLU A 436 -20.46 10.96 -15.11
CA GLU A 436 -19.18 10.46 -14.58
C GLU A 436 -18.06 11.47 -14.88
N GLY A 437 -17.41 11.96 -13.83
CA GLY A 437 -16.30 12.93 -13.94
C GLY A 437 -16.71 14.40 -13.77
N THR A 438 -17.99 14.74 -13.92
CA THR A 438 -18.50 16.11 -13.78
C THR A 438 -19.22 16.31 -12.46
N GLY A 439 -20.11 15.38 -12.08
CA GLY A 439 -20.91 15.46 -10.84
C GLY A 439 -20.67 14.33 -9.85
N PHE A 440 -20.00 13.27 -10.28
CA PHE A 440 -19.80 12.06 -9.49
C PHE A 440 -18.34 11.61 -9.54
N ALA A 441 -17.76 11.31 -8.37
CA ALA A 441 -16.43 10.75 -8.27
C ALA A 441 -16.40 9.58 -7.28
N GLU A 442 -15.73 8.51 -7.67
CA GLU A 442 -15.45 7.36 -6.81
C GLU A 442 -14.05 7.51 -6.21
N HIS A 443 -13.95 7.43 -4.89
CA HIS A 443 -12.69 7.53 -4.17
C HIS A 443 -12.47 6.29 -3.31
N HIS A 444 -11.35 5.60 -3.54
CA HIS A 444 -10.98 4.42 -2.76
C HIS A 444 -10.02 4.81 -1.64
N VAL A 445 -10.46 4.61 -0.39
CA VAL A 445 -9.66 4.81 0.82
C VAL A 445 -9.44 3.45 1.48
N GLY A 446 -8.28 2.84 1.20
CA GLY A 446 -7.99 1.46 1.61
C GLY A 446 -8.96 0.49 0.93
N GLN A 447 -9.73 -0.26 1.74
CA GLN A 447 -10.76 -1.18 1.26
C GLN A 447 -12.15 -0.54 1.14
N ARG A 448 -12.29 0.73 1.51
CA ARG A 448 -13.58 1.43 1.47
C ARG A 448 -13.70 2.23 0.18
N THR A 449 -14.82 2.07 -0.48
CA THR A 449 -15.23 2.94 -1.57
C THR A 449 -16.12 4.05 -1.01
N ILE A 450 -15.78 5.29 -1.33
CA ILE A 450 -16.53 6.49 -0.99
C ILE A 450 -17.03 7.11 -2.29
N TYR A 451 -18.32 7.34 -2.39
CA TYR A 451 -18.89 8.16 -3.45
C TYR A 451 -18.86 9.62 -3.00
N ILE A 452 -18.28 10.46 -3.84
CA ILE A 452 -18.24 11.91 -3.68
C ILE A 452 -19.19 12.47 -4.73
N MET A 453 -20.37 12.87 -4.27
CA MET A 453 -21.40 13.46 -5.11
C MET A 453 -21.27 14.98 -5.05
N ILE A 454 -20.90 15.59 -6.17
CA ILE A 454 -20.53 16.99 -6.29
C ILE A 454 -21.78 17.82 -6.56
N VAL A 455 -22.02 18.79 -5.68
CA VAL A 455 -23.11 19.77 -5.76
C VAL A 455 -22.64 20.99 -6.55
N SER A 456 -21.48 21.54 -6.19
CA SER A 456 -20.90 22.73 -6.83
C SER A 456 -19.37 22.71 -6.73
N CYS A 457 -18.69 23.52 -7.55
CA CYS A 457 -17.23 23.61 -7.54
C CYS A 457 -16.71 25.05 -7.73
N SER A 458 -15.49 25.30 -7.23
CA SER A 458 -14.79 26.58 -7.36
C SER A 458 -13.28 26.44 -7.15
N ASP A 459 -12.49 27.44 -7.57
CA ASP A 459 -11.05 27.56 -7.32
C ASP A 459 -10.74 28.01 -5.88
N ARG A 460 -11.74 28.59 -5.19
CA ARG A 460 -11.63 29.05 -3.80
C ARG A 460 -12.84 28.60 -2.99
N PRO A 461 -12.65 28.27 -1.69
CA PRO A 461 -13.74 27.83 -0.85
C PRO A 461 -14.79 28.93 -0.62
N LYS A 462 -14.37 30.20 -0.55
CA LYS A 462 -15.29 31.33 -0.30
C LYS A 462 -16.26 31.56 -1.46
N THR A 463 -15.86 31.26 -2.70
CA THR A 463 -16.64 31.50 -3.92
C THR A 463 -17.43 30.27 -4.38
N LEU A 464 -17.51 29.23 -3.54
CA LEU A 464 -18.34 28.05 -3.82
C LEU A 464 -19.81 28.45 -3.93
N PRO A 465 -20.50 28.14 -5.05
CA PRO A 465 -21.94 28.32 -5.15
C PRO A 465 -22.69 27.43 -4.15
N PHE A 466 -23.83 27.91 -3.65
CA PHE A 466 -24.72 27.15 -2.77
C PHE A 466 -26.11 27.00 -3.44
N PRO A 467 -26.25 26.05 -4.39
CA PRO A 467 -27.51 25.87 -5.13
C PRO A 467 -28.52 25.09 -4.28
N GLU A 468 -29.47 25.79 -3.67
CA GLU A 468 -30.39 25.19 -2.68
C GLU A 468 -31.26 24.10 -3.29
N ALA A 469 -31.82 24.34 -4.47
CA ALA A 469 -32.66 23.37 -5.18
C ALA A 469 -31.92 22.04 -5.43
N ARG A 470 -30.66 22.10 -5.86
CA ARG A 470 -29.83 20.91 -6.11
C ARG A 470 -29.50 20.19 -4.79
N ILE A 471 -29.19 20.93 -3.72
CA ILE A 471 -28.95 20.36 -2.39
C ILE A 471 -30.18 19.61 -1.88
N ARG A 472 -31.36 20.22 -1.95
CA ARG A 472 -32.62 19.58 -1.54
C ARG A 472 -32.91 18.31 -2.33
N LYS A 473 -32.64 18.33 -3.65
CA LYS A 473 -32.81 17.13 -4.49
C LYS A 473 -31.82 16.03 -4.11
N PHE A 474 -30.57 16.36 -3.80
CA PHE A 474 -29.61 15.40 -3.25
C PHE A 474 -30.09 14.79 -1.94
N GLN A 475 -30.56 15.62 -1.01
CA GLN A 475 -31.12 15.19 0.28
C GLN A 475 -32.32 14.26 0.10
N GLU A 476 -33.20 14.53 -0.87
CA GLU A 476 -34.34 13.68 -1.23
C GLU A 476 -33.88 12.31 -1.74
N VAL A 477 -33.00 12.29 -2.75
CA VAL A 477 -32.51 11.05 -3.39
C VAL A 477 -31.70 10.20 -2.42
N LEU A 478 -30.84 10.84 -1.63
CA LEU A 478 -30.06 10.18 -0.60
C LEU A 478 -30.88 9.84 0.63
N GLY A 479 -32.00 10.52 0.86
CA GLY A 479 -32.81 10.37 2.04
C GLY A 479 -32.11 10.80 3.32
N VAL A 480 -31.39 11.92 3.27
CA VAL A 480 -30.58 12.46 4.36
C VAL A 480 -30.89 13.93 4.57
N GLU A 481 -30.85 14.39 5.81
CA GLU A 481 -31.03 15.82 6.15
C GLU A 481 -29.69 16.55 6.29
N GLU A 482 -28.57 15.82 6.25
CA GLU A 482 -27.24 16.41 6.38
C GLU A 482 -26.96 17.42 5.25
N LEU A 483 -26.21 18.46 5.59
CA LEU A 483 -25.69 19.43 4.63
C LEU A 483 -24.43 18.91 3.93
N PRO A 484 -24.16 19.33 2.69
CA PRO A 484 -22.95 18.92 1.97
C PRO A 484 -21.71 19.53 2.63
N LYS A 485 -20.56 18.87 2.48
CA LYS A 485 -19.28 19.29 3.07
C LYS A 485 -18.39 19.93 2.03
N ILE A 486 -17.56 20.88 2.46
CA ILE A 486 -16.53 21.47 1.60
C ILE A 486 -15.31 20.56 1.58
N LEU A 487 -14.95 20.07 0.40
CA LEU A 487 -13.83 19.15 0.21
C LEU A 487 -12.83 19.72 -0.80
N PRO A 488 -11.52 19.64 -0.52
CA PRO A 488 -10.50 19.89 -1.53
C PRO A 488 -10.32 18.65 -2.41
N LEU A 489 -10.59 18.79 -3.71
CA LEU A 489 -10.41 17.75 -4.70
C LEU A 489 -9.14 18.03 -5.51
N ARG A 490 -8.22 17.07 -5.53
CA ARG A 490 -6.99 17.13 -6.35
C ARG A 490 -7.10 16.15 -7.50
N ARG A 491 -7.04 16.66 -8.72
CA ARG A 491 -6.91 15.83 -9.92
C ARG A 491 -5.46 15.43 -10.12
N SER A 492 -5.25 14.20 -10.61
CA SER A 492 -3.92 13.70 -10.96
C SER A 492 -3.33 14.53 -12.10
N ASN A 493 -2.01 14.72 -12.07
CA ASN A 493 -1.31 15.32 -13.20
C ASN A 493 -1.36 14.36 -14.40
N ILE A 494 -1.61 14.89 -15.60
CA ILE A 494 -1.68 14.11 -16.83
C ILE A 494 -0.42 14.38 -17.65
N PRO A 495 0.41 13.37 -17.98
CA PRO A 495 1.54 13.56 -18.89
C PRO A 495 1.02 13.96 -20.27
N LEU A 496 1.73 14.88 -20.94
CA LEU A 496 1.41 15.35 -22.29
C LEU A 496 2.21 14.59 -23.35
#